data_AF-A0A2D6RIV1-F1
#
_entry.id   AF-A0A2D6RIV1-F1
#
_cell.length_a   1.000
_cell.length_b   1.000
_cell.length_c   1.000
_cell.angle_alpha   90.00
_cell.angle_beta   90.00
_cell.angle_gamma   90.00
#
_symmetry.space_group_name_H-M   'P 1'
#
loop_
_entity.id
_entity.type
_entity.pdbx_description
1 polymer ?
#
loop_
_entity_poly.entity_id
_entity_poly.type
_entity_poly.pdbx_seq_one_letter_code
_entity_poly.pdbx_strand_id
1 'polypeptide(L)'
;MFAKIQEGNDFVTQPELKQDVIDDDVWAYNMTQELRLFIENHKDAANFELLNVSCKQLMCDVLGKDIGGNTWIKIYIDALTQLPNAKFPSSETESPMSLTYLDGNDNIVYAQVKFKPS
;
A
#
# COMPACT_ATOMS: atom_id res chain seq x y z
N MET A 1 -4.21 15.09 8.37
CA MET A 1 -3.52 14.08 7.55
C MET A 1 -2.90 13.02 8.45
N PHE A 2 -1.84 13.34 9.20
CA PHE A 2 -1.20 12.41 10.14
C PHE A 2 -2.17 11.73 11.11
N ALA A 3 -3.12 12.46 11.70
CA ALA A 3 -4.11 11.87 12.61
C ALA A 3 -4.98 10.76 11.95
N LYS A 4 -5.43 10.95 10.70
CA LYS A 4 -6.22 9.94 9.97
C LYS A 4 -5.38 8.75 9.52
N ILE A 5 -4.11 8.98 9.18
CA ILE A 5 -3.15 7.92 8.87
C ILE A 5 -2.83 7.12 10.15
N GLN A 6 -2.71 7.78 11.30
CA GLN A 6 -2.49 7.11 12.58
C GLN A 6 -3.69 6.27 12.98
N GLU A 7 -4.92 6.83 12.95
CA GLU A 7 -6.13 6.14 13.42
C GLU A 7 -6.47 4.84 12.65
N GLY A 8 -6.07 4.72 11.38
CA GLY A 8 -6.32 3.51 10.57
C GLY A 8 -5.11 2.62 10.34
N ASN A 9 -3.90 3.06 10.72
CA ASN A 9 -2.68 2.28 10.53
C ASN A 9 -2.37 1.50 11.81
N ASP A 10 -2.75 0.22 11.81
CA ASP A 10 -2.53 -0.70 12.92
C ASP A 10 -1.04 -0.78 13.31
N PHE A 11 -0.10 -0.59 12.38
CA PHE A 11 1.33 -0.61 12.71
C PHE A 11 1.78 0.61 13.53
N VAL A 12 1.15 1.77 13.34
CA VAL A 12 1.48 2.98 14.09
C VAL A 12 0.79 3.01 15.45
N THR A 13 -0.39 2.41 15.55
CA THR A 13 -1.21 2.45 16.78
C THR A 13 -1.03 1.23 17.67
N GLN A 14 -0.82 0.05 17.08
CA GLN A 14 -0.68 -1.24 17.75
C GLN A 14 0.24 -2.19 16.94
N PRO A 15 1.56 -1.92 16.89
CA PRO A 15 2.48 -2.73 16.09
C PRO A 15 2.47 -4.20 16.56
N GLU A 16 1.84 -5.05 15.76
CA GLU A 16 1.89 -6.50 15.94
C GLU A 16 3.08 -7.06 15.15
N LEU A 17 3.88 -7.89 15.81
CA LEU A 17 4.93 -8.66 15.14
C LEU A 17 4.29 -9.87 14.46
N LYS A 18 4.21 -9.83 13.14
CA LYS A 18 3.74 -10.91 12.27
C LYS A 18 4.86 -11.80 11.76
N GLN A 19 6.11 -11.32 11.82
CA GLN A 19 7.30 -12.03 11.38
C GLN A 19 8.49 -11.76 12.32
N ASP A 20 9.45 -12.69 12.35
CA ASP A 20 10.76 -12.46 12.97
C ASP A 20 11.46 -11.26 12.32
N VAL A 21 12.25 -10.53 13.09
CA VAL A 21 12.89 -9.27 12.65
C VAL A 21 13.78 -9.48 11.42
N ILE A 22 14.57 -10.56 11.40
CA ILE A 22 15.51 -10.83 10.30
C ILE A 22 14.75 -11.20 9.03
N ASP A 23 13.76 -12.08 9.16
CA ASP A 23 12.93 -12.50 8.04
C ASP A 23 12.11 -11.33 7.48
N ASP A 24 11.62 -10.46 8.36
CA ASP A 24 10.87 -9.26 8.01
C ASP A 24 11.73 -8.23 7.26
N ASP A 25 12.98 -8.00 7.64
CA ASP A 25 13.85 -7.05 6.93
C ASP A 25 14.13 -7.48 5.49
N VAL A 26 14.37 -8.79 5.28
CA VAL A 26 14.57 -9.35 3.93
C VAL A 26 13.26 -9.30 3.14
N TRP A 27 12.15 -9.71 3.74
CA TRP A 27 10.83 -9.66 3.12
C TRP A 27 10.45 -8.23 2.72
N ALA A 28 10.59 -7.27 3.64
CA ALA A 28 10.25 -5.87 3.46
C ALA A 28 11.05 -5.24 2.31
N TYR A 29 12.36 -5.51 2.25
CA TYR A 29 13.19 -5.03 1.15
C TYR A 29 12.70 -5.58 -0.20
N ASN A 30 12.52 -6.89 -0.31
CA ASN A 30 12.12 -7.54 -1.54
C ASN A 30 10.73 -7.09 -2.00
N MET A 31 9.75 -7.08 -1.08
CA MET A 31 8.38 -6.69 -1.39
C MET A 31 8.27 -5.20 -1.73
N THR A 32 9.10 -4.33 -1.13
CA THR A 32 9.17 -2.92 -1.52
C THR A 32 9.58 -2.77 -2.99
N GLN A 33 10.58 -3.53 -3.44
CA GLN A 33 11.02 -3.51 -4.84
C GLN A 33 9.96 -4.11 -5.77
N GLU A 34 9.36 -5.24 -5.38
CA GLU A 34 8.33 -5.92 -6.15
C GLU A 34 7.09 -5.04 -6.35
N LEU A 35 6.56 -4.45 -5.27
CA LEU A 35 5.39 -3.57 -5.33
C LEU A 35 5.69 -2.28 -6.12
N ARG A 36 6.89 -1.70 -5.95
CA ARG A 36 7.32 -0.55 -6.76
C ARG A 36 7.32 -0.89 -8.25
N LEU A 37 7.98 -1.98 -8.64
CA LEU A 37 8.05 -2.43 -10.03
C LEU A 37 6.66 -2.77 -10.58
N PHE A 38 5.78 -3.36 -9.75
CA PHE A 38 4.40 -3.64 -10.13
C PHE A 38 3.65 -2.35 -10.48
N ILE A 39 3.73 -1.33 -9.61
CA ILE A 39 3.06 -0.03 -9.82
C ILE A 39 3.63 0.68 -11.05
N GLU A 40 4.95 0.73 -11.20
CA GLU A 40 5.64 1.45 -12.29
C GLU A 40 5.43 0.79 -13.66
N ASN A 41 5.24 -0.53 -13.72
CA ASN A 41 4.96 -1.26 -14.97
C ASN A 41 3.46 -1.47 -15.24
N HIS A 42 2.59 -1.00 -14.36
CA HIS A 42 1.15 -1.14 -14.55
C HIS A 42 0.69 -0.37 -15.80
N LYS A 43 -0.29 -0.90 -16.53
CA LYS A 43 -0.84 -0.28 -17.77
C LYS A 43 -1.30 1.17 -17.58
N ASP A 44 -1.74 1.52 -16.37
CA ASP A 44 -2.20 2.85 -16.00
C ASP A 44 -1.14 3.70 -15.28
N ALA A 45 0.11 3.24 -15.17
CA ALA A 45 1.17 3.90 -14.39
C ALA A 45 1.42 5.36 -14.80
N ALA A 46 1.22 5.70 -16.08
CA ALA A 46 1.35 7.08 -16.56
C ALA A 46 0.38 8.08 -15.88
N ASN A 47 -0.70 7.58 -15.26
CA ASN A 47 -1.69 8.39 -14.55
C ASN A 47 -1.54 8.33 -13.02
N PHE A 48 -0.42 7.78 -12.52
CA PHE A 48 -0.10 7.70 -11.10
C PHE A 48 1.39 7.94 -10.85
N GLU A 49 1.72 9.06 -10.21
CA GLU A 49 3.10 9.36 -9.80
C GLU A 49 3.39 8.67 -8.47
N LEU A 50 4.21 7.62 -8.49
CA LEU A 50 4.63 6.94 -7.26
C LEU A 50 5.68 7.78 -6.51
N LEU A 51 5.37 8.21 -5.30
CA LEU A 51 6.27 9.00 -4.47
C LEU A 51 7.07 8.13 -3.50
N ASN A 52 6.42 7.16 -2.84
CA ASN A 52 7.08 6.26 -1.92
C ASN A 52 6.37 4.91 -1.79
N VAL A 53 7.16 3.87 -1.50
CA VAL A 53 6.69 2.55 -1.05
C VAL A 53 7.59 2.14 0.11
N SER A 54 7.00 1.68 1.20
CA SER A 54 7.73 1.12 2.33
C SER A 54 6.97 -0.06 2.90
N CYS A 55 7.66 -1.17 3.12
CA CYS A 55 7.07 -2.38 3.68
C CYS A 55 7.66 -2.71 5.05
N LYS A 56 6.84 -3.29 5.93
CA LYS A 56 7.21 -3.83 7.23
C LYS A 56 6.09 -4.72 7.75
N GLN A 57 6.42 -5.83 8.40
CA GLN A 57 5.49 -6.76 9.07
C GLN A 57 4.29 -7.16 8.20
N LEU A 58 4.55 -7.73 7.01
CA LEU A 58 3.53 -8.16 6.04
C LEU A 58 2.57 -7.04 5.58
N MET A 59 3.03 -5.80 5.58
CA MET A 59 2.25 -4.65 5.11
C MET A 59 3.15 -3.69 4.34
N CYS A 60 2.59 -3.03 3.32
CA CYS A 60 3.26 -1.98 2.57
C CYS A 60 2.40 -0.72 2.55
N ASP A 61 3.00 0.40 2.95
CA ASP A 61 2.47 1.74 2.76
C ASP A 61 2.89 2.27 1.39
N VAL A 62 1.92 2.79 0.64
CA VAL A 62 2.11 3.42 -0.67
C VAL A 62 1.69 4.87 -0.59
N LEU A 63 2.53 5.76 -1.10
CA LEU A 63 2.26 7.18 -1.26
C LEU A 63 2.45 7.55 -2.73
N GLY A 64 1.46 8.22 -3.33
CA GLY A 64 1.56 8.68 -4.71
C GLY A 64 0.57 9.78 -5.05
N LYS A 65 0.62 10.28 -6.28
CA LYS A 65 -0.32 11.25 -6.82
C LYS A 65 -1.21 10.60 -7.88
N ASP A 66 -2.52 10.66 -7.70
CA ASP A 66 -3.50 10.14 -8.66
C ASP A 66 -3.93 11.22 -9.65
N ILE A 67 -3.25 11.26 -10.78
CA ILE A 67 -3.48 12.25 -11.84
C ILE A 67 -4.75 11.89 -12.63
N GLY A 68 -5.06 10.59 -12.75
CA GLY A 68 -6.21 10.07 -13.48
C GLY A 68 -7.54 10.09 -12.70
N GLY A 69 -7.50 10.45 -11.42
CA GLY A 69 -8.67 10.59 -10.55
C GLY A 69 -9.34 9.29 -10.10
N ASN A 70 -8.73 8.13 -10.41
CA ASN A 70 -9.12 6.76 -10.00
C ASN A 70 -8.06 5.73 -10.47
N THR A 71 -6.82 6.15 -10.67
CA THR A 71 -5.76 5.26 -11.16
C THR A 71 -5.33 4.30 -10.07
N TRP A 72 -5.19 4.80 -8.84
CA TRP A 72 -4.71 3.99 -7.73
C TRP A 72 -5.62 2.77 -7.48
N ILE A 73 -6.94 2.96 -7.49
CA ILE A 73 -7.87 1.85 -7.21
C ILE A 73 -7.73 0.71 -8.22
N LYS A 74 -7.43 1.01 -9.49
CA LYS A 74 -7.18 -0.01 -10.53
C LYS A 74 -5.89 -0.78 -10.23
N ILE A 75 -4.80 -0.03 -9.97
CA ILE A 75 -3.51 -0.60 -9.60
C ILE A 75 -3.65 -1.47 -8.35
N TYR A 76 -4.39 -1.00 -7.35
CA TYR A 76 -4.62 -1.70 -6.09
C TYR A 76 -5.36 -3.02 -6.29
N ILE A 77 -6.45 -3.03 -7.07
CA ILE A 77 -7.20 -4.25 -7.39
C ILE A 77 -6.30 -5.26 -8.14
N ASP A 78 -5.53 -4.78 -9.12
CA ASP A 78 -4.61 -5.63 -9.87
C ASP A 78 -3.50 -6.18 -8.95
N ALA A 79 -2.98 -5.38 -8.01
CA ALA A 79 -2.00 -5.82 -7.02
C ALA A 79 -2.56 -6.93 -6.12
N LEU A 80 -3.81 -6.80 -5.64
CA LEU A 80 -4.44 -7.82 -4.80
C LEU A 80 -4.67 -9.16 -5.54
N THR A 81 -4.81 -9.13 -6.87
CA THR A 81 -5.04 -10.34 -7.68
C THR A 81 -3.75 -10.97 -8.19
N GLN A 82 -2.68 -10.19 -8.37
CA GLN A 82 -1.46 -10.63 -9.05
C GLN A 82 -0.25 -10.80 -8.14
N LEU A 83 -0.15 -10.04 -7.04
CA LEU A 83 0.96 -10.18 -6.11
C LEU A 83 0.77 -11.43 -5.23
N PRO A 84 1.83 -12.20 -4.99
CA PRO A 84 1.75 -13.39 -4.15
C PRO A 84 1.36 -12.98 -2.72
N ASN A 85 0.48 -13.78 -2.11
CA ASN A 85 0.06 -13.63 -0.72
C ASN A 85 -0.63 -12.30 -0.38
N ALA A 86 -0.98 -11.45 -1.36
CA ALA A 86 -1.77 -10.26 -1.10
C ALA A 86 -3.12 -10.64 -0.46
N LYS A 87 -3.49 -9.94 0.62
CA LYS A 87 -4.71 -10.21 1.38
C LYS A 87 -5.82 -9.33 0.83
N PHE A 88 -6.83 -9.96 0.23
CA PHE A 88 -8.10 -9.28 -0.04
C PHE A 88 -8.74 -8.84 1.28
N PRO A 89 -9.25 -7.60 1.36
CA PRO A 89 -10.03 -7.15 2.52
C PRO A 89 -11.25 -8.08 2.67
N SER A 90 -11.32 -8.79 3.80
CA SER A 90 -12.20 -9.97 3.93
C SER A 90 -13.54 -9.69 4.63
N SER A 91 -13.74 -8.48 5.14
CA SER A 91 -14.97 -8.03 5.78
C SER A 91 -15.20 -6.53 5.59
N GLU A 92 -16.44 -6.06 5.81
CA GLU A 92 -16.79 -4.63 5.80
C GLU A 92 -15.98 -3.80 6.82
N THR A 93 -15.45 -4.45 7.87
CA THR A 93 -14.59 -3.85 8.90
C THR A 93 -13.11 -3.80 8.55
N GLU A 94 -12.65 -4.58 7.56
CA GLU A 94 -11.30 -4.52 7.01
C GLU A 94 -11.29 -3.72 5.69
N SER A 95 -11.94 -2.55 5.66
CA SER A 95 -11.88 -1.71 4.46
C SER A 95 -10.42 -1.42 4.08
N PRO A 96 -10.06 -1.50 2.79
CA PRO A 96 -8.69 -1.21 2.37
C PRO A 96 -8.34 0.20 2.83
N MET A 97 -7.29 0.35 3.63
CA MET A 97 -6.88 1.66 4.09
C MET A 97 -6.34 2.41 2.88
N SER A 98 -7.16 3.28 2.31
CA SER A 98 -6.83 4.14 1.19
C SER A 98 -7.45 5.51 1.45
N LEU A 99 -6.61 6.52 1.59
CA LEU A 99 -7.00 7.90 1.82
C LEU A 99 -6.53 8.72 0.64
N THR A 100 -7.48 9.31 -0.07
CA THR A 100 -7.20 10.32 -1.09
C THR A 100 -7.50 11.70 -0.51
N TYR A 101 -6.59 12.65 -0.68
CA TYR A 101 -6.79 14.03 -0.27
C TYR A 101 -6.14 14.99 -1.26
N LEU A 102 -6.61 16.24 -1.27
CA LEU A 102 -6.04 17.30 -2.08
C LEU A 102 -4.92 18.00 -1.32
N ASP A 103 -3.74 18.09 -1.94
CA ASP A 103 -2.63 18.93 -1.52
C ASP A 103 -2.33 19.96 -2.61
N GLY A 104 -2.82 21.19 -2.43
CA GLY A 104 -2.88 22.17 -3.51
C GLY A 104 -3.76 21.70 -4.66
N ASN A 105 -3.14 21.46 -5.82
CA ASN A 105 -3.80 20.94 -7.03
C ASN A 105 -3.60 19.43 -7.23
N ASP A 106 -2.86 18.76 -6.35
CA ASP A 106 -2.51 17.35 -6.50
C ASP A 106 -3.47 16.47 -5.68
N ASN A 107 -3.97 15.39 -6.29
CA ASN A 107 -4.69 14.33 -5.57
C ASN A 107 -3.67 13.35 -4.98
N ILE A 108 -3.34 13.51 -3.71
CA ILE A 108 -2.41 12.60 -3.03
C ILE A 108 -3.17 11.39 -2.51
N VAL A 109 -2.61 10.21 -2.74
CA VAL A 109 -3.08 8.92 -2.25
C VAL A 109 -2.09 8.38 -1.25
N TYR A 110 -2.59 8.04 -0.07
CA TYR A 110 -1.93 7.14 0.87
C TYR A 110 -2.73 5.84 0.93
N ALA A 111 -2.08 4.69 0.81
CA ALA A 111 -2.77 3.41 0.87
C ALA A 111 -1.93 2.30 1.48
N GLN A 112 -2.60 1.24 1.94
CA GLN A 112 -1.97 0.05 2.49
C GLN A 112 -2.29 -1.21 1.69
N VAL A 113 -1.26 -1.98 1.40
CA VAL A 113 -1.36 -3.35 0.87
C VAL A 113 -0.94 -4.31 1.98
N LYS A 114 -1.82 -5.23 2.37
CA LYS A 114 -1.56 -6.23 3.43
C LYS A 114 -1.28 -7.60 2.79
N PHE A 115 -0.42 -8.39 3.41
CA PHE A 115 0.01 -9.70 2.93
C PHE A 115 -0.24 -10.79 3.99
N LYS A 116 -0.42 -12.03 3.53
CA LYS A 116 -0.46 -13.22 4.37
C LYS A 116 0.97 -13.72 4.63
N PRO A 117 1.24 -14.36 5.78
CA PRO A 117 2.48 -15.08 6.00
C PRO A 117 2.67 -16.16 4.92
N SER A 118 3.91 -16.34 4.47
CA SER A 118 4.33 -17.38 3.53
C SER A 118 4.32 -18.76 4.15
#